data_AF-K6AT73-F1
#
_entry.id   AF-K6AT73-F1
#
_cell.length_a   1.000
_cell.length_b   1.000
_cell.length_c   1.000
_cell.angle_alpha   90.00
_cell.angle_beta   90.00
_cell.angle_gamma   90.00
#
_symmetry.space_group_name_H-M   'P 1'
#
loop_
_entity.id
_entity.type
_entity.pdbx_description
1 polymer ?
#
loop_
_entity_poly.entity_id
_entity_poly.type
_entity_poly.pdbx_seq_one_letter_code
_entity_poly.pdbx_strand_id
1 'polypeptide(L)' 'MKYIRISPNVKYSTDMDFFLEHQILCMVSKEGTKFCSLIENRLFMRSDNRHISERMQLNIMREIHKDICRLCYGGEPVD' A
#
# COMPACT_ATOMS: atom_id res chain seq x y z
N MET A 1 2.54 -6.25 -17.74
CA MET A 1 2.06 -5.53 -16.54
C MET A 1 3.24 -5.30 -15.61
N LYS A 2 3.82 -4.09 -15.69
CA LYS A 2 4.81 -3.65 -14.70
C LYS A 2 4.15 -2.78 -13.63
N TYR A 3 3.01 -2.17 -13.95
CA TYR A 3 2.34 -1.24 -13.05
C TYR A 3 0.82 -1.40 -13.10
N ILE A 4 0.16 -0.95 -12.02
CA ILE A 4 -1.28 -0.70 -11.94
C ILE A 4 -1.50 0.81 -11.79
N ARG A 5 -2.27 1.40 -12.70
CA ARG A 5 -2.67 2.81 -12.62
C ARG A 5 -4.01 2.91 -11.88
N ILE A 6 -3.97 3.35 -10.63
CA ILE A 6 -5.18 3.58 -9.81
C ILE A 6 -5.73 4.98 -10.01
N SER A 7 -4.85 5.99 -10.03
CA SER A 7 -5.17 7.39 -10.27
C SER A 7 -4.49 7.88 -11.55
N PRO A 8 -5.00 8.92 -12.25
CA PRO A 8 -4.54 9.30 -13.59
C PRO A 8 -3.02 9.44 -13.77
N ASN A 9 -2.31 9.88 -12.73
CA ASN A 9 -0.86 10.14 -12.74
C ASN A 9 -0.07 9.26 -11.77
N VAL A 10 -0.68 8.20 -11.24
CA VAL A 10 -0.08 7.38 -10.17
C VAL A 10 -0.07 5.93 -10.59
N LYS A 11 1.12 5.32 -10.53
CA LYS A 11 1.38 3.94 -10.95
C LYS A 11 2.01 3.17 -9.80
N TYR A 12 1.34 2.12 -9.34
CA TYR A 12 1.88 1.18 -8.37
C TYR A 12 2.58 0.04 -9.09
N SER A 13 3.77 -0.34 -8.63
CA SER A 13 4.54 -1.43 -9.19
C SER A 13 3.89 -2.78 -8.86
N THR A 14 3.88 -3.70 -9.82
CA THR A 14 3.55 -5.11 -9.56
C THR A 14 4.71 -5.87 -8.91
N ASP A 15 5.89 -5.27 -8.84
CA ASP A 15 7.03 -5.77 -8.07
C ASP A 15 6.84 -5.46 -6.58
N MET A 16 6.82 -6.52 -5.75
CA MET A 16 6.51 -6.41 -4.32
C MET A 16 7.61 -5.71 -3.54
N ASP A 17 8.88 -6.01 -3.83
CA ASP A 17 10.00 -5.44 -3.08
C ASP A 17 10.12 -3.94 -3.38
N PHE A 18 9.99 -3.56 -4.65
CA PHE A 18 9.93 -2.16 -5.06
C PHE A 18 8.74 -1.41 -4.42
N PHE A 19 7.56 -2.03 -4.40
CA PHE A 19 6.38 -1.44 -3.78
C PHE A 19 6.61 -1.19 -2.28
N LEU A 20 7.13 -2.18 -1.56
CA LEU A 20 7.39 -2.09 -0.12
C LEU A 20 8.44 -1.03 0.21
N GLU A 21 9.46 -0.88 -0.62
CA GLU A 21 10.55 0.08 -0.39
C GLU A 21 10.15 1.53 -0.72
N HIS A 22 9.30 1.74 -1.72
CA HIS A 22 9.13 3.08 -2.30
C HIS A 22 7.68 3.60 -2.37
N GLN A 23 6.67 2.76 -2.22
CA GLN A 23 5.29 3.12 -2.58
C GLN A 23 4.28 3.02 -1.44
N ILE A 24 4.64 2.38 -0.33
CA ILE A 24 3.79 2.26 0.86
C ILE A 24 4.54 2.66 2.13
N LEU A 25 3.83 3.29 3.05
CA LEU A 25 4.31 3.72 4.35
C LEU A 25 3.40 3.18 5.45
N CYS A 26 4.01 2.59 6.49
CA CYS A 26 3.34 2.33 7.76
C CYS A 26 3.68 3.47 8.75
N MET A 27 2.66 4.15 9.27
CA MET A 27 2.81 5.19 10.29
C MET A 27 2.17 4.73 11.60
N VAL A 28 2.95 4.68 12.67
CA VAL A 28 2.46 4.44 14.03
C VAL A 28 2.40 5.76 14.78
N SER A 29 1.26 6.06 15.38
CA SER A 29 0.96 7.33 16.04
C SER A 29 0.16 7.10 17.33
N LYS A 30 -0.17 8.17 18.07
CA LYS A 30 -1.02 8.05 19.27
C LYS A 30 -2.44 7.59 18.93
N GLU A 31 -2.89 7.84 17.70
CA GLU A 31 -4.22 7.53 17.18
C GLU A 31 -4.32 6.13 16.56
N GLY A 32 -3.22 5.36 16.54
CA GLY A 32 -3.18 4.05 15.92
C GLY A 32 -2.11 3.91 14.84
N THR A 33 -2.25 2.84 14.05
CA THR A 33 -1.39 2.50 12.92
C THR A 33 -2.13 2.77 11.61
N LYS A 34 -1.47 3.42 10.66
CA LYS A 34 -1.99 3.73 9.33
C LYS A 34 -1.07 3.16 8.26
N PHE A 35 -1.65 2.67 7.18
CA PHE A 35 -0.95 2.22 5.98
C PHE A 35 -1.36 3.12 4.83
N CYS A 36 -0.42 3.92 4.34
CA CYS A 36 -0.66 4.99 3.37
C CYS A 36 0.22 4.81 2.14
N SER A 37 -0.22 5.37 1.02
CA SER A 37 0.62 5.52 -0.16
C SER A 37 1.71 6.57 0.07
N LEU A 38 2.90 6.33 -0.50
CA LEU A 38 3.98 7.33 -0.58
C LEU A 38 3.90 8.20 -1.85
N ILE A 39 3.16 7.74 -2.87
CA ILE A 39 3.14 8.35 -4.21
C ILE A 39 1.83 9.08 -4.53
N GLU A 40 0.87 9.05 -3.60
CA GLU A 40 -0.37 9.81 -3.67
C GLU A 40 -0.99 9.98 -2.28
N ASN A 41 -1.96 10.88 -2.13
CA ASN A 41 -2.68 11.07 -0.87
C ASN A 41 -3.77 10.00 -0.64
N ARG A 42 -3.35 8.73 -0.50
CA ARG A 42 -4.25 7.58 -0.30
C ARG A 42 -3.97 6.88 1.03
N LEU A 43 -5.02 6.67 1.81
CA LEU A 43 -5.04 5.80 2.98
C LEU A 43 -5.61 4.43 2.57
N PHE A 44 -4.84 3.36 2.74
CA PHE A 44 -5.27 1.99 2.44
C PHE A 44 -5.95 1.34 3.65
N MET A 45 -5.37 1.50 4.82
CA MET A 45 -5.88 0.90 6.06
C MET A 45 -5.56 1.77 7.26
N ARG A 46 -6.48 1.78 8.24
CA ARG A 46 -6.28 2.33 9.57
C ARG A 46 -6.68 1.29 10.61
N SER A 47 -5.87 1.18 11.66
CA SER A 47 -6.18 0.43 12.87
C SER A 47 -5.94 1.32 14.07
N ASP A 48 -6.83 1.31 15.05
CA ASP A 48 -6.62 2.04 16.32
C ASP A 48 -5.57 1.34 17.21
N ASN A 49 -5.12 0.14 16.84
CA ASN A 49 -4.06 -0.58 17.53
C ASN A 49 -2.68 0.01 17.17
N ARG A 50 -1.92 0.42 18.19
CA ARG A 50 -0.56 0.97 18.07
C ARG A 50 0.54 -0.09 18.22
N HIS A 51 0.18 -1.29 18.65
CA HIS A 51 1.11 -2.37 18.99
C HIS A 51 1.06 -3.50 17.94
N ILE A 52 0.90 -3.13 16.67
CA ILE A 52 1.03 -4.08 15.55
C ILE A 52 2.52 -4.39 15.40
N SER A 53 2.90 -5.66 15.50
CA SER A 53 4.30 -6.07 15.35
C SER A 53 4.82 -5.77 13.95
N GLU A 54 6.13 -5.52 13.80
CA GLU A 54 6.75 -5.23 12.49
C GLU A 54 6.45 -6.32 11.46
N ARG A 55 6.48 -7.60 11.87
CA ARG A 55 6.10 -8.73 11.02
C ARG A 55 4.65 -8.61 10.51
N MET A 56 3.73 -8.21 11.38
CA MET A 56 2.34 -8.04 11.00
C MET A 56 2.14 -6.80 10.13
N GLN A 57 2.87 -5.70 10.38
CA GLN A 57 2.87 -4.52 9.52
C GLN A 57 3.33 -4.88 8.10
N LEU A 58 4.44 -5.62 7.98
CA LEU A 58 4.94 -6.10 6.69
C LEU A 58 3.92 -7.00 5.98
N ASN A 59 3.28 -7.91 6.71
CA ASN A 59 2.22 -8.76 6.14
C ASN A 59 1.04 -7.93 5.61
N ILE A 60 0.60 -6.92 6.35
CA ILE A 60 -0.48 -6.02 5.92
C ILE A 60 -0.06 -5.26 4.65
N MET A 61 1.16 -4.72 4.59
CA MET A 61 1.67 -4.04 3.40
C MET A 61 1.70 -4.96 2.18
N ARG A 62 2.07 -6.23 2.36
CA ARG A 62 2.04 -7.26 1.30
C ARG A 62 0.62 -7.60 0.85
N GLU A 63 -0.35 -7.66 1.76
CA GLU A 63 -1.74 -7.88 1.36
C GLU A 63 -2.31 -6.68 0.61
N ILE A 64 -2.00 -5.44 1.03
CA ILE A 64 -2.36 -4.24 0.27
C ILE A 64 -1.79 -4.28 -1.16
N HIS A 65 -0.52 -4.69 -1.31
CA HIS A 65 0.09 -4.88 -2.63
C HIS A 65 -0.67 -5.89 -3.49
N LYS A 66 -1.02 -7.05 -2.92
CA LYS A 66 -1.82 -8.08 -3.62
C LYS A 66 -3.19 -7.54 -4.02
N ASP A 67 -3.83 -6.76 -3.16
CA ASP A 67 -5.12 -6.14 -3.43
C ASP A 67 -5.03 -5.10 -4.56
N ILE A 68 -3.96 -4.32 -4.62
CA ILE A 68 -3.67 -3.44 -5.76
C ILE A 68 -3.51 -4.26 -7.05
N CYS A 69 -2.71 -5.33 -7.01
CA CYS A 69 -2.49 -6.20 -8.17
C CYS A 69 -3.77 -6.92 -8.64
N ARG A 70 -4.71 -7.17 -7.72
CA ARG A 70 -6.03 -7.73 -7.99
C ARG A 70 -7.07 -6.68 -8.39
N LEU A 71 -6.67 -5.41 -8.50
CA LEU A 71 -7.53 -4.27 -8.84
C LEU A 71 -8.66 -4.02 -7.80
N CYS A 72 -8.47 -4.44 -6.54
CA CYS A 72 -9.44 -4.21 -5.47
C CYS A 72 -9.62 -2.71 -5.15
N TYR A 73 -8.64 -1.88 -5.51
CA TYR A 73 -8.70 -0.42 -5.40
C TYR A 73 -9.12 0.27 -6.71
N GLY A 74 -9.63 -0.49 -7.68
CA GLY A 74 -9.90 -0.05 -9.04
C GLY A 74 -8.62 0.12 -9.85
N GLY A 75 -8.72 0.94 -10.90
CA GLY A 75 -7.62 1.18 -11.82
C GLY A 75 -7.48 0.10 -12.89
N GLU A 76 -6.37 0.16 -13.60
CA GLU A 76 -6.11 -0.70 -14.73
C GLU A 76 -4.62 -1.04 -14.83
N PRO A 77 -4.30 -2.23 -15.36
CA PRO A 77 -2.93 -2.58 -15.62
C PRO A 77 -2.34 -1.74 -16.75
N VAL A 78 -1.11 -1.28 -16.56
CA VAL A 78 -0.34 -0.54 -17.56
C VAL A 78 1.07 -1.11 -17.65
N ASP A 79 1.66 -1.05 -18.84
CA ASP A 79 3.04 -1.49 -19.07
C ASP A 79 4.07 -0.41 -18.71
#